data_AF-A0A8S3GZ39-F1
#
_entry.id   AF-A0A8S3GZ39-F1
#
_cell.length_a   1.000
_cell.length_b   1.000
_cell.length_c   1.000
_cell.angle_alpha   90.00
_cell.angle_beta   90.00
_cell.angle_gamma   90.00
#
_symmetry.space_group_name_H-M   'P 1'
#
loop_
_entity.id
_entity.type
_entity.pdbx_description
1 polymer ?
#
loop_
_entity_poly.entity_id
_entity_poly.type
_entity_poly.pdbx_seq_one_letter_code
_entity_poly.pdbx_strand_id
1 'polypeptide(L)'
;MKRHRICIVGSGSSGLACARVFSSDDYNCEPTVFEQNPFIGGQWHYDPDGLSETTAVYKNLKTNIPCGVMQFSDFPFQNSDPEAYVGCKDVQDYIIAYAEKHQLYQYILLNTKVNSIDETFTVTYTVPIDKENEMSKRSHQKLVMRNENYATYSEQFDAICVANGHYTEMYIPNDIPGLHSQTFPIMHSHSYREPEHYRDKCVIVVGASHSGVDISSELAPIAKQVILSMKEENKNQYEAVLNMLRQNGKELCTNYLSTTFSIVPPIER
;
A
#
# COMPACT_ATOMS: atom_id res chain seq x y z
N MET A 1 29.15 -22.18 -13.14
CA MET A 1 27.92 -22.33 -13.97
C MET A 1 27.31 -20.96 -14.16
N LYS A 2 26.58 -20.70 -15.25
CA LYS A 2 25.84 -19.45 -15.43
C LYS A 2 24.71 -19.41 -14.39
N ARG A 3 24.51 -18.28 -13.69
CA ARG A 3 23.40 -18.09 -12.75
C ARG A 3 22.10 -17.81 -13.52
N HIS A 4 20.97 -18.27 -12.99
CA HIS A 4 19.65 -17.96 -13.54
C HIS A 4 19.24 -16.55 -13.14
N ARG A 5 18.91 -15.69 -14.11
CA ARG A 5 18.57 -14.29 -13.87
C ARG A 5 17.08 -14.17 -13.58
N ILE A 6 16.75 -13.68 -12.39
CA ILE A 6 15.36 -13.58 -11.89
C ILE A 6 14.96 -12.11 -11.80
N CYS A 7 13.91 -11.72 -12.53
CA CYS A 7 13.31 -10.39 -12.36
C CYS A 7 12.30 -10.44 -11.22
N ILE A 8 12.35 -9.47 -10.33
CA ILE A 8 11.37 -9.28 -9.25
C ILE A 8 10.78 -7.87 -9.42
N VAL A 9 9.45 -7.76 -9.52
CA VAL A 9 8.76 -6.48 -9.70
C VAL A 9 8.20 -6.02 -8.36
N GLY A 10 8.81 -4.98 -7.77
CA GLY A 10 8.44 -4.40 -6.48
C GLY A 10 9.38 -4.83 -5.34
N SER A 11 9.68 -3.91 -4.44
CA SER A 11 10.53 -4.10 -3.25
C SER A 11 9.77 -3.95 -1.93
N GLY A 12 8.47 -4.26 -1.94
CA GLY A 12 7.69 -4.49 -0.73
C GLY A 12 8.10 -5.81 -0.03
N SER A 13 7.37 -6.18 1.02
CA SER A 13 7.66 -7.40 1.81
C SER A 13 7.77 -8.66 0.94
N SER A 14 6.84 -8.86 -0.01
CA SER A 14 6.87 -9.99 -0.94
C SER A 14 8.11 -9.99 -1.84
N GLY A 15 8.49 -8.84 -2.39
CA GLY A 15 9.66 -8.73 -3.27
C GLY A 15 10.97 -8.97 -2.54
N LEU A 16 11.09 -8.47 -1.32
CA LEU A 16 12.25 -8.69 -0.46
C LEU A 16 12.36 -10.14 0.00
N ALA A 17 11.23 -10.82 0.26
CA ALA A 17 11.23 -12.25 0.52
C ALA A 17 11.74 -13.04 -0.70
N CYS A 18 11.26 -12.72 -1.91
CA CYS A 18 11.78 -13.33 -3.13
C CYS A 18 13.28 -13.06 -3.31
N ALA A 19 13.73 -11.81 -3.13
CA ALA A 19 15.12 -11.43 -3.27
C ALA A 19 16.02 -12.20 -2.30
N ARG A 20 15.59 -12.36 -1.04
CA ARG A 20 16.29 -13.14 -0.01
C ARG A 20 16.48 -14.61 -0.40
N VAL A 21 15.45 -15.22 -0.98
CA VAL A 21 15.50 -16.63 -1.41
C VAL A 21 16.40 -16.78 -2.62
N PHE A 22 16.22 -15.96 -3.66
CA PHE A 22 16.98 -16.09 -4.91
C PHE A 22 18.42 -15.57 -4.84
N SER A 23 18.76 -14.75 -3.84
CA SER A 23 20.15 -14.35 -3.60
C SER A 23 20.97 -15.39 -2.82
N SER A 24 20.30 -16.41 -2.25
CA SER A 24 20.98 -17.50 -1.55
C SER A 24 21.73 -18.44 -2.51
N ASP A 25 22.71 -19.16 -1.98
CA ASP A 25 23.49 -20.14 -2.75
C ASP A 25 22.68 -21.40 -3.12
N ASP A 26 21.47 -21.57 -2.58
CA ASP A 26 20.66 -22.79 -2.72
C ASP A 26 20.10 -22.99 -4.14
N TYR A 27 19.93 -21.91 -4.91
CA TYR A 27 19.20 -21.94 -6.19
C TYR A 27 20.02 -21.53 -7.42
N ASN A 28 21.31 -21.17 -7.26
CA ASN A 28 22.17 -20.67 -8.35
C ASN A 28 21.49 -19.55 -9.18
N CYS A 29 20.83 -18.61 -8.49
CA CYS A 29 20.10 -17.51 -9.08
C CYS A 29 20.84 -16.17 -8.91
N GLU A 30 20.44 -15.18 -9.70
CA GLU A 30 20.86 -13.79 -9.62
C GLU A 30 19.62 -12.89 -9.74
N PRO A 31 19.07 -12.40 -8.61
CA PRO A 31 17.88 -11.58 -8.64
C PRO A 31 18.18 -10.14 -9.08
N THR A 32 17.21 -9.51 -9.72
CA THR A 32 17.13 -8.06 -9.95
C THR A 32 15.75 -7.61 -9.53
N VAL A 33 15.68 -6.73 -8.53
CA VAL A 33 14.44 -6.16 -8.03
C VAL A 33 14.26 -4.78 -8.66
N PHE A 34 13.16 -4.58 -9.36
CA PHE A 34 12.78 -3.28 -9.92
C PHE A 34 11.76 -2.62 -9.02
N GLU A 35 12.08 -1.45 -8.48
CA GLU A 35 11.21 -0.66 -7.60
C GLU A 35 10.99 0.72 -8.22
N GLN A 36 9.73 1.09 -8.44
CA GLN A 36 9.39 2.36 -9.07
C GLN A 36 9.61 3.56 -8.14
N ASN A 37 9.56 3.36 -6.82
CA ASN A 37 9.77 4.40 -5.83
C ASN A 37 11.27 4.63 -5.51
N PRO A 38 11.62 5.76 -4.88
CA PRO A 38 12.96 6.02 -4.35
C PRO A 38 13.23 5.30 -3.01
N PHE A 39 12.32 4.42 -2.56
CA PHE A 39 12.39 3.72 -1.28
C PHE A 39 11.84 2.30 -1.40
N ILE A 40 12.22 1.43 -0.46
CA ILE A 40 11.68 0.07 -0.31
C ILE A 40 10.52 0.02 0.69
N GLY A 41 9.88 -1.13 0.84
CA GLY A 41 8.82 -1.37 1.83
C GLY A 41 7.40 -1.28 1.27
N GLY A 42 7.25 -0.65 0.11
CA GLY A 42 5.99 -0.58 -0.62
C GLY A 42 4.88 0.07 0.22
N GLN A 43 3.78 -0.65 0.43
CA GLN A 43 2.60 -0.19 1.15
C GLN A 43 2.90 0.39 2.55
N TRP A 44 3.95 -0.06 3.23
CA TRP A 44 4.25 0.38 4.60
C TRP A 44 4.98 1.72 4.68
N HIS A 45 5.43 2.25 3.54
CA HIS A 45 6.01 3.58 3.51
C HIS A 45 4.92 4.64 3.71
N TYR A 46 5.05 5.47 4.74
CA TYR A 46 4.12 6.56 4.98
C TYR A 46 4.50 7.79 4.16
N ASP A 47 3.59 8.19 3.27
CA ASP A 47 3.69 9.42 2.48
C ASP A 47 2.76 10.49 3.08
N PRO A 48 3.29 11.53 3.75
CA PRO A 48 2.48 12.55 4.41
C PRO A 48 1.65 13.39 3.43
N ASP A 49 2.12 13.60 2.20
CA ASP A 49 1.45 14.45 1.20
C ASP A 49 0.28 13.73 0.52
N GLY A 50 0.26 12.40 0.60
CA GLY A 50 -0.78 11.57 0.01
C GLY A 50 -0.83 11.57 -1.51
N LEU A 51 0.32 11.85 -2.13
CA LEU A 51 0.51 11.92 -3.57
C LEU A 51 0.98 10.59 -4.17
N SER A 52 1.49 9.68 -3.33
CA SER A 52 1.95 8.38 -3.79
C SER A 52 0.79 7.50 -4.24
N GLU A 53 0.89 6.99 -5.46
CA GLU A 53 -0.03 6.00 -6.03
C GLU A 53 0.23 4.58 -5.50
N THR A 54 1.27 4.40 -4.67
CA THR A 54 1.83 3.08 -4.33
C THR A 54 1.69 2.73 -2.85
N THR A 55 1.25 3.69 -2.04
CA THR A 55 1.03 3.50 -0.60
C THR A 55 -0.27 4.16 -0.15
N ALA A 56 -1.00 3.41 0.67
CA ALA A 56 -2.29 3.80 1.22
C ALA A 56 -2.27 3.95 2.76
N VAL A 57 -1.11 3.83 3.41
CA VAL A 57 -1.05 3.92 4.88
C VAL A 57 -1.23 5.36 5.33
N TYR A 58 -1.86 5.52 6.49
CA TYR A 58 -2.06 6.79 7.17
C TYR A 58 -1.30 6.81 8.50
N LYS A 59 -1.17 8.01 9.07
CA LYS A 59 -0.26 8.34 10.17
C LYS A 59 -0.41 7.43 11.38
N ASN A 60 -1.65 7.12 11.75
CA ASN A 60 -1.95 6.35 12.96
C ASN A 60 -2.28 4.88 12.67
N LEU A 61 -2.12 4.42 11.43
CA LEU A 61 -2.41 3.03 11.05
C LEU A 61 -1.58 2.07 11.89
N LYS A 62 -2.27 1.10 12.50
CA LYS A 62 -1.68 -0.04 13.17
C LYS A 62 -1.96 -1.33 12.41
N THR A 63 -1.12 -2.32 12.64
CA THR A 63 -1.38 -3.67 12.14
C THR A 63 -2.70 -4.19 12.70
N ASN A 64 -3.41 -5.00 11.93
CA ASN A 64 -4.65 -5.67 12.37
C ASN A 64 -4.38 -7.08 12.94
N ILE A 65 -3.12 -7.52 12.92
CA ILE A 65 -2.64 -8.75 13.55
C ILE A 65 -1.34 -8.46 14.33
N PRO A 66 -1.00 -9.27 15.35
CA PRO A 66 0.22 -9.10 16.11
C PRO A 66 1.49 -9.20 15.26
N CYS A 67 2.49 -8.38 15.59
CA CYS A 67 3.75 -8.31 14.83
C CYS A 67 4.52 -9.64 14.80
N GLY A 68 4.42 -10.47 15.85
CA GLY A 68 5.04 -11.79 15.90
C GLY A 68 4.51 -12.76 14.84
N VAL A 69 3.29 -12.55 14.34
CA VAL A 69 2.70 -13.34 13.24
C VAL A 69 3.10 -12.78 11.86
N MET A 70 3.43 -11.49 11.79
CA MET A 70 3.78 -10.80 10.53
C MET A 70 5.24 -10.94 10.12
N GLN A 71 6.12 -11.35 11.02
CA GLN A 71 7.56 -11.40 10.78
C GLN A 71 7.96 -12.43 9.72
N PHE A 72 9.04 -12.13 9.00
CA PHE A 72 9.79 -13.13 8.23
C PHE A 72 10.33 -14.22 9.15
N SER A 73 10.34 -15.46 8.65
CA SER A 73 10.69 -16.65 9.44
C SER A 73 12.13 -16.66 9.95
N ASP A 74 13.06 -16.00 9.25
CA ASP A 74 14.48 -15.89 9.63
C ASP A 74 14.85 -14.54 10.26
N PHE A 75 13.88 -13.65 10.51
CA PHE A 75 14.14 -12.33 11.07
C PHE A 75 12.96 -11.81 11.91
N PRO A 76 12.97 -12.01 13.25
CA PRO A 76 11.87 -11.57 14.10
C PRO A 76 11.85 -10.05 14.30
N PHE A 77 10.68 -9.48 14.63
CA PHE A 77 10.57 -8.08 15.05
C PHE A 77 11.45 -7.83 16.28
N GLN A 78 12.41 -6.92 16.15
CA GLN A 78 13.32 -6.56 17.24
C GLN A 78 12.66 -5.53 18.14
N ASN A 79 12.82 -5.68 19.47
CA ASN A 79 12.36 -4.72 20.48
C ASN A 79 10.83 -4.51 20.58
N SER A 80 10.02 -5.42 20.04
CA SER A 80 8.57 -5.41 20.17
C SER A 80 8.08 -6.67 20.90
N ASP A 81 7.05 -6.52 21.72
CA ASP A 81 6.28 -7.66 22.22
C ASP A 81 5.64 -8.39 21.03
N PRO A 82 5.86 -9.71 20.83
CA PRO A 82 5.26 -10.46 19.73
C PRO A 82 3.73 -10.34 19.62
N GLU A 83 3.05 -10.08 20.73
CA GLU A 83 1.60 -9.88 20.79
C GLU A 83 1.18 -8.42 20.49
N ALA A 84 2.14 -7.51 20.28
CA ALA A 84 1.84 -6.11 20.00
C ALA A 84 1.32 -5.88 18.59
N TYR A 85 0.39 -4.93 18.50
CA TYR A 85 -0.10 -4.34 17.26
C TYR A 85 0.67 -3.03 17.00
N VAL A 86 1.56 -3.06 16.03
CA VAL A 86 2.58 -2.02 15.81
C VAL A 86 2.12 -1.01 14.75
N GLY A 87 2.73 0.18 14.72
CA GLY A 87 2.41 1.22 13.75
C GLY A 87 3.03 0.96 12.37
N CYS A 88 2.54 1.69 11.36
CA CYS A 88 3.10 1.60 10.00
C CYS A 88 4.61 1.90 9.94
N LYS A 89 5.10 2.86 10.75
CA LYS A 89 6.52 3.17 10.87
C LYS A 89 7.33 1.98 11.40
N ASP A 90 6.84 1.28 12.41
CA ASP A 90 7.54 0.13 13.00
C ASP A 90 7.68 -1.00 11.98
N VAL A 91 6.65 -1.23 11.16
CA VAL A 91 6.70 -2.21 10.06
C VAL A 91 7.67 -1.77 8.97
N GLN A 92 7.69 -0.49 8.61
CA GLN A 92 8.62 0.05 7.62
C GLN A 92 10.08 -0.09 8.10
N ASP A 93 10.37 0.29 9.34
CA ASP A 93 11.69 0.17 9.95
C ASP A 93 12.15 -1.30 9.99
N TYR A 94 11.24 -2.22 10.33
CA TYR A 94 11.48 -3.66 10.31
C TYR A 94 11.84 -4.17 8.91
N ILE A 95 11.12 -3.74 7.86
CA ILE A 95 11.39 -4.13 6.48
C ILE A 95 12.76 -3.61 6.02
N ILE A 96 13.11 -2.37 6.39
CA ILE A 96 14.43 -1.79 6.10
C ILE A 96 15.53 -2.61 6.78
N ALA A 97 15.37 -2.88 8.08
CA ALA A 97 16.34 -3.67 8.84
C ALA A 97 16.53 -5.09 8.27
N TYR A 98 15.46 -5.71 7.78
CA TYR A 98 15.52 -6.99 7.06
C TYR A 98 16.35 -6.89 5.78
N ALA A 99 16.09 -5.87 4.95
CA ALA A 99 16.84 -5.66 3.70
C ALA A 99 18.33 -5.40 3.96
N GLU A 100 18.67 -4.63 4.99
CA GLU A 100 20.05 -4.38 5.41
C GLU A 100 20.73 -5.65 5.93
N LYS A 101 20.08 -6.39 6.83
CA LYS A 101 20.57 -7.64 7.43
C LYS A 101 21.00 -8.64 6.37
N HIS A 102 20.21 -8.74 5.29
CA HIS A 102 20.42 -9.69 4.20
C HIS A 102 21.12 -9.05 2.98
N GLN A 103 21.62 -7.82 3.11
CA GLN A 103 22.36 -7.10 2.06
C GLN A 103 21.60 -7.05 0.73
N LEU A 104 20.28 -6.87 0.78
CA LEU A 104 19.43 -6.99 -0.41
C LEU A 104 19.51 -5.78 -1.33
N TYR A 105 19.91 -4.61 -0.83
CA TYR A 105 20.02 -3.37 -1.61
C TYR A 105 20.86 -3.51 -2.88
N GLN A 106 21.88 -4.38 -2.89
CA GLN A 106 22.71 -4.61 -4.07
C GLN A 106 21.93 -5.19 -5.28
N TYR A 107 20.77 -5.77 -5.04
CA TYR A 107 19.89 -6.33 -6.07
C TYR A 107 18.76 -5.38 -6.47
N ILE A 108 18.60 -4.24 -5.79
CA ILE A 108 17.43 -3.35 -5.94
C ILE A 108 17.79 -2.15 -6.82
N LEU A 109 17.00 -1.96 -7.86
CA LEU A 109 17.00 -0.79 -8.73
C LEU A 109 15.81 0.09 -8.34
N LEU A 110 16.07 1.07 -7.48
CA LEU A 110 15.10 2.11 -7.12
C LEU A 110 14.84 3.04 -8.30
N ASN A 111 13.75 3.80 -8.24
CA ASN A 111 13.30 4.70 -9.31
C ASN A 111 13.21 4.01 -10.69
N THR A 112 12.94 2.72 -10.72
CA THR A 112 12.89 1.92 -11.94
C THR A 112 11.53 1.28 -12.12
N LYS A 113 10.72 1.86 -13.00
CA LYS A 113 9.35 1.42 -13.26
C LYS A 113 9.35 0.35 -14.36
N VAL A 114 8.84 -0.84 -14.04
CA VAL A 114 8.54 -1.85 -15.06
C VAL A 114 7.25 -1.46 -15.78
N ASN A 115 7.32 -1.35 -17.10
CA ASN A 115 6.21 -0.95 -17.97
C ASN A 115 5.47 -2.14 -18.56
N SER A 116 6.20 -3.19 -18.94
CA SER A 116 5.62 -4.40 -19.54
C SER A 116 6.55 -5.60 -19.40
N ILE A 117 5.93 -6.79 -19.45
CA ILE A 117 6.59 -8.08 -19.50
C ILE A 117 5.86 -8.89 -20.58
N ASP A 118 6.60 -9.42 -21.55
CA ASP A 118 6.03 -10.26 -22.61
C ASP A 118 6.15 -11.76 -22.31
N GLU A 119 5.56 -12.58 -23.20
CA GLU A 119 5.56 -14.04 -23.11
C GLU A 119 6.96 -14.68 -23.19
N THR A 120 7.97 -13.91 -23.60
CA THR A 120 9.38 -14.35 -23.67
C THR A 120 10.19 -13.94 -22.44
N PHE A 121 9.51 -13.43 -21.39
CA PHE A 121 10.11 -12.85 -20.20
C PHE A 121 11.06 -11.69 -20.50
N THR A 122 10.77 -10.94 -21.57
CA THR A 122 11.43 -9.66 -21.82
C THR A 122 10.71 -8.57 -21.03
N VAL A 123 11.45 -7.94 -20.14
CA VAL A 123 10.98 -6.87 -19.26
C VAL A 123 11.35 -5.54 -19.89
N THR A 124 10.38 -4.65 -20.09
CA THR A 124 10.63 -3.26 -20.48
C THR A 124 10.44 -2.36 -19.27
N TYR A 125 11.42 -1.52 -18.97
CA TYR A 125 11.40 -0.65 -17.79
C TYR A 125 11.98 0.73 -18.09
N THR A 126 11.53 1.72 -17.33
CA THR A 126 11.96 3.13 -17.44
C THR A 126 12.69 3.56 -16.18
N VAL A 127 13.73 4.35 -16.38
CA VAL A 127 14.57 4.94 -15.33
C VAL A 127 14.70 6.44 -15.59
N PRO A 128 14.67 7.29 -14.56
CA PRO A 128 14.99 8.71 -14.71
C PRO A 128 16.46 8.85 -15.14
N ILE A 129 16.73 9.85 -15.98
CA ILE A 129 18.09 10.24 -16.33
C ILE A 129 18.55 11.23 -15.28
N ASP A 130 19.28 10.72 -14.28
CA ASP A 130 20.05 11.60 -13.40
C ASP A 130 21.40 11.89 -14.03
N LYS A 131 21.83 13.16 -13.99
CA LYS A 131 23.16 13.57 -14.52
C LYS A 131 24.32 12.99 -13.71
N GLU A 132 24.06 12.54 -12.48
CA GLU A 132 25.05 11.93 -11.57
C GLU A 132 24.98 10.39 -11.54
N ASN A 133 23.82 9.80 -11.85
CA ASN A 133 23.60 8.35 -11.90
C ASN A 133 23.46 7.88 -13.36
N GLU A 134 24.55 7.96 -14.14
CA GLU A 134 24.64 7.08 -15.31
C GLU A 134 24.63 5.64 -14.81
N MET A 135 23.45 5.04 -14.79
CA MET A 135 23.20 3.63 -14.51
C MET A 135 24.32 2.81 -15.13
N SER A 136 25.10 2.12 -14.29
CA SER A 136 26.19 1.27 -14.75
C SER A 136 25.63 0.34 -15.81
N LYS A 137 26.06 0.51 -17.07
CA LYS A 137 25.52 -0.24 -18.22
C LYS A 137 25.52 -1.73 -17.89
N ARG A 138 24.33 -2.29 -17.62
CA ARG A 138 24.19 -3.72 -17.38
C ARG A 138 24.45 -4.45 -18.69
N SER A 139 25.17 -5.57 -18.64
CA SER A 139 25.59 -6.31 -19.84
C SER A 139 24.42 -6.81 -20.71
N HIS A 140 23.23 -6.97 -20.12
CA HIS A 140 22.06 -7.57 -20.77
C HIS A 140 20.96 -6.57 -21.16
N GLN A 141 21.11 -5.28 -20.85
CA GLN A 141 20.09 -4.28 -21.15
C GLN A 141 20.25 -3.74 -22.58
N LYS A 142 19.14 -3.61 -23.31
CA LYS A 142 19.05 -2.95 -24.60
C LYS A 142 18.33 -1.61 -24.44
N LEU A 143 18.92 -0.53 -24.91
CA LEU A 143 18.24 0.77 -24.95
C LEU A 143 17.10 0.73 -25.98
N VAL A 144 15.88 1.06 -25.55
CA VAL A 144 14.68 1.12 -26.40
C VAL A 144 14.39 2.56 -26.79
N MET A 145 14.40 3.48 -25.83
CA MET A 145 14.11 4.90 -26.03
C MET A 145 14.89 5.74 -25.02
N ARG A 146 15.25 6.96 -25.39
CA ARG A 146 15.82 7.94 -24.49
C ARG A 146 15.28 9.32 -24.83
N ASN A 147 14.86 10.09 -23.84
CA ASN A 147 14.62 11.53 -23.98
C ASN A 147 15.43 12.32 -22.95
N GLU A 148 15.06 13.56 -22.66
CA GLU A 148 15.76 14.42 -21.70
C GLU A 148 15.56 13.99 -20.23
N ASN A 149 14.45 13.34 -19.90
CA ASN A 149 14.06 13.04 -18.52
C ASN A 149 14.21 11.56 -18.15
N TYR A 150 14.07 10.65 -19.12
CA TYR A 150 14.07 9.21 -18.86
C TYR A 150 14.67 8.39 -20.00
N ALA A 151 15.14 7.20 -19.63
CA ALA A 151 15.59 6.16 -20.55
C ALA A 151 14.76 4.90 -20.33
N THR A 152 14.36 4.26 -21.42
CA THR A 152 13.64 2.99 -21.41
C THR A 152 14.56 1.89 -21.94
N TYR A 153 14.64 0.80 -21.20
CA TYR A 153 15.44 -0.36 -21.54
C TYR A 153 14.56 -1.60 -21.67
N SER A 154 15.06 -2.60 -22.39
CA SER A 154 14.52 -3.95 -22.36
C SER A 154 15.61 -4.96 -21.99
N GLU A 155 15.22 -5.98 -21.23
CA GLU A 155 16.13 -7.01 -20.75
C GLU A 155 15.36 -8.33 -20.57
N GLN A 156 15.91 -9.43 -21.09
CA GLN A 156 15.31 -10.76 -20.94
C GLN A 156 15.78 -11.42 -19.65
N PHE A 157 14.89 -12.14 -18.98
CA PHE A 157 15.15 -12.91 -17.76
C PHE A 157 14.76 -14.38 -17.92
N ASP A 158 15.27 -15.23 -17.04
CA ASP A 158 14.93 -16.66 -17.04
C ASP A 158 13.60 -16.94 -16.30
N ALA A 159 13.25 -16.07 -15.34
CA ALA A 159 11.97 -16.10 -14.64
C ALA A 159 11.58 -14.72 -14.10
N ILE A 160 10.29 -14.55 -13.81
CA ILE A 160 9.69 -13.33 -13.31
C ILE A 160 8.93 -13.62 -12.01
N CYS A 161 9.11 -12.79 -10.99
CA CYS A 161 8.31 -12.75 -9.77
C CYS A 161 7.57 -11.41 -9.70
N VAL A 162 6.23 -11.46 -9.76
CA VAL A 162 5.39 -10.26 -9.67
C VAL A 162 5.03 -10.01 -8.21
N ALA A 163 5.58 -8.94 -7.63
CA ALA A 163 5.44 -8.57 -6.22
C ALA A 163 5.02 -7.09 -6.05
N ASN A 164 4.22 -6.57 -6.98
CA ASN A 164 3.82 -5.17 -7.08
C ASN A 164 2.67 -4.75 -6.15
N GLY A 165 2.08 -5.72 -5.42
CA GLY A 165 0.93 -5.47 -4.54
C GLY A 165 -0.40 -5.26 -5.27
N HIS A 166 -1.48 -5.08 -4.51
CA HIS A 166 -2.85 -5.02 -5.02
C HIS A 166 -3.74 -3.95 -4.34
N TYR A 167 -3.15 -3.07 -3.53
CA TYR A 167 -3.87 -2.01 -2.79
C TYR A 167 -3.70 -0.59 -3.38
N THR A 168 -3.23 -0.50 -4.62
CA THR A 168 -2.91 0.76 -5.31
C THR A 168 -4.09 1.32 -6.11
N GLU A 169 -4.86 0.45 -6.76
CA GLU A 169 -6.00 0.87 -7.57
C GLU A 169 -7.20 1.25 -6.69
N MET A 170 -7.60 2.52 -6.77
CA MET A 170 -8.75 3.05 -6.03
C MET A 170 -10.05 2.66 -6.70
N TYR A 171 -11.00 2.13 -5.94
CA TYR A 171 -12.35 1.85 -6.43
C TYR A 171 -13.37 2.80 -5.78
N ILE A 172 -13.84 3.77 -6.58
CA ILE A 172 -14.99 4.60 -6.23
C ILE A 172 -16.15 4.14 -7.12
N PRO A 173 -17.24 3.59 -6.55
CA PRO A 173 -18.38 3.14 -7.34
C PRO A 173 -19.05 4.32 -8.07
N ASN A 174 -19.21 4.21 -9.40
CA ASN A 174 -19.86 5.26 -10.21
C ASN A 174 -21.39 5.14 -10.22
N ASP A 175 -21.94 4.10 -9.62
CA ASP A 175 -23.35 3.73 -9.64
C ASP A 175 -24.12 4.17 -8.38
N ILE A 176 -23.48 4.89 -7.46
CA ILE A 176 -24.15 5.45 -6.27
C ILE A 176 -24.99 6.67 -6.70
N PRO A 177 -26.33 6.63 -6.55
CA PRO A 177 -27.19 7.74 -6.93
C PRO A 177 -26.84 9.04 -6.20
N GLY A 178 -26.59 10.10 -6.98
CA GLY A 178 -26.25 11.43 -6.47
C GLY A 178 -24.78 11.64 -6.11
N LEU A 179 -23.91 10.62 -6.22
CA LEU A 179 -22.48 10.72 -5.88
C LEU A 179 -21.72 11.75 -6.71
N HIS A 180 -22.09 11.92 -7.98
CA HIS A 180 -21.42 12.88 -8.87
C HIS A 180 -22.09 14.26 -8.90
N SER A 181 -23.29 14.41 -8.31
CA SER A 181 -24.05 15.68 -8.29
C SER A 181 -23.98 16.42 -6.95
N GLN A 182 -23.31 15.83 -5.96
CA GLN A 182 -23.14 16.39 -4.63
C GLN A 182 -22.08 17.51 -4.62
N THR A 183 -22.09 18.36 -3.58
CA THR A 183 -21.23 19.56 -3.48
C THR A 183 -20.09 19.48 -2.46
N PHE A 184 -20.06 18.45 -1.61
CA PHE A 184 -18.98 18.18 -0.66
C PHE A 184 -17.82 17.38 -1.28
N PRO A 185 -16.62 17.38 -0.66
CA PRO A 185 -15.50 16.58 -1.18
C PRO A 185 -15.75 15.07 -1.01
N ILE A 186 -15.39 14.28 -2.04
CA ILE A 186 -15.31 12.81 -1.96
C ILE A 186 -13.85 12.41 -2.05
N MET A 187 -13.45 11.42 -1.24
CA MET A 187 -12.14 10.80 -1.34
C MET A 187 -12.22 9.30 -1.05
N HIS A 188 -11.33 8.54 -1.68
CA HIS A 188 -11.11 7.15 -1.33
C HIS A 188 -10.22 7.04 -0.07
N SER A 189 -10.35 5.96 0.69
CA SER A 189 -9.53 5.74 1.91
C SER A 189 -8.03 5.73 1.60
N HIS A 190 -7.64 5.40 0.37
CA HIS A 190 -6.26 5.43 -0.09
C HIS A 190 -5.62 6.83 0.03
N SER A 191 -6.41 7.90 -0.04
CA SER A 191 -5.94 9.29 0.09
C SER A 191 -6.06 9.84 1.52
N TYR A 192 -6.63 9.09 2.47
CA TYR A 192 -6.70 9.53 3.86
C TYR A 192 -5.31 9.51 4.50
N ARG A 193 -4.96 10.51 5.32
CA ARG A 193 -3.61 10.63 5.91
C ARG A 193 -3.59 10.88 7.40
N GLU A 194 -4.40 11.82 7.88
CA GLU A 194 -4.48 12.14 9.30
C GLU A 194 -5.83 12.77 9.64
N PRO A 195 -6.24 12.70 10.92
CA PRO A 195 -7.60 13.01 11.31
C PRO A 195 -7.81 14.53 11.44
N GLU A 196 -6.76 15.30 11.71
CA GLU A 196 -6.85 16.73 12.05
C GLU A 196 -7.59 17.57 11.00
N HIS A 197 -7.48 17.21 9.72
CA HIS A 197 -8.19 17.85 8.61
C HIS A 197 -9.73 17.77 8.70
N TYR A 198 -10.26 16.92 9.58
CA TYR A 198 -11.70 16.67 9.74
C TYR A 198 -12.26 17.20 11.05
N ARG A 199 -11.46 17.95 11.82
CA ARG A 199 -11.91 18.59 13.06
C ARG A 199 -13.18 19.39 12.83
N ASP A 200 -14.17 19.17 13.69
CA ASP A 200 -15.49 19.83 13.68
C ASP A 200 -16.31 19.65 12.37
N LYS A 201 -15.90 18.74 11.47
CA LYS A 201 -16.64 18.41 10.24
C LYS A 201 -17.64 17.27 10.47
N CYS A 202 -18.66 17.20 9.64
CA CYS A 202 -19.49 16.00 9.49
C CYS A 202 -18.88 15.12 8.39
N VAL A 203 -18.60 13.86 8.70
CA VAL A 203 -17.93 12.92 7.78
C VAL A 203 -18.77 11.68 7.59
N ILE A 204 -18.97 11.28 6.32
CA ILE A 204 -19.57 10.00 5.97
C ILE A 204 -18.46 9.07 5.49
N VAL A 205 -18.31 7.92 6.15
CA VAL A 205 -17.39 6.85 5.76
C VAL A 205 -18.21 5.75 5.11
N VAL A 206 -17.92 5.44 3.84
CA VAL A 206 -18.65 4.41 3.08
C VAL A 206 -17.83 3.13 3.03
N GLY A 207 -18.40 2.04 3.55
CA GLY A 207 -17.75 0.75 3.68
C GLY A 207 -17.24 0.51 5.10
N ALA A 208 -17.62 -0.62 5.70
CA ALA A 208 -17.26 -0.97 7.06
C ALA A 208 -16.08 -1.95 7.16
N SER A 209 -15.33 -2.26 6.11
CA SER A 209 -14.13 -3.10 6.26
C SER A 209 -13.04 -2.43 7.12
N HIS A 210 -11.87 -3.08 7.27
CA HIS A 210 -10.77 -2.63 8.14
C HIS A 210 -10.48 -1.12 8.05
N SER A 211 -10.28 -0.58 6.83
CA SER A 211 -9.99 0.84 6.64
C SER A 211 -11.13 1.74 7.09
N GLY A 212 -12.38 1.39 6.76
CA GLY A 212 -13.53 2.22 7.10
C GLY A 212 -13.79 2.25 8.60
N VAL A 213 -13.59 1.12 9.29
CA VAL A 213 -13.67 1.03 10.74
C VAL A 213 -12.56 1.83 11.42
N ASP A 214 -11.31 1.68 10.97
CA ASP A 214 -10.17 2.33 11.60
C ASP A 214 -10.25 3.86 11.43
N ILE A 215 -10.50 4.34 10.19
CA ILE A 215 -10.71 5.76 9.90
C ILE A 215 -11.89 6.32 10.72
N SER A 216 -13.03 5.61 10.77
CA SER A 216 -14.17 6.06 11.58
C SER A 216 -13.83 6.17 13.06
N SER A 217 -13.03 5.22 13.57
CA SER A 217 -12.57 5.18 14.95
C SER A 217 -11.64 6.35 15.26
N GLU A 218 -10.77 6.70 14.32
CA GLU A 218 -9.81 7.80 14.42
C GLU A 218 -10.48 9.19 14.33
N LEU A 219 -11.54 9.31 13.54
CA LEU A 219 -12.29 10.56 13.34
C LEU A 219 -13.29 10.85 14.46
N ALA A 220 -13.87 9.81 15.07
CA ALA A 220 -14.89 9.96 16.11
C ALA A 220 -14.57 10.94 17.28
N PRO A 221 -13.33 11.03 17.81
CA PRO A 221 -13.03 11.95 18.91
C PRO A 221 -12.82 13.41 18.48
N ILE A 222 -12.73 13.73 17.19
CA ILE A 222 -12.35 15.07 16.71
C ILE A 222 -13.34 15.68 15.70
N ALA A 223 -14.06 14.86 14.95
CA ALA A 223 -15.07 15.31 14.00
C ALA A 223 -16.34 15.70 14.76
N LYS A 224 -17.14 16.62 14.21
CA LYS A 224 -18.45 16.97 14.77
C LYS A 224 -19.41 15.78 14.73
N GLN A 225 -19.34 14.99 13.65
CA GLN A 225 -20.16 13.80 13.47
C GLN A 225 -19.48 12.83 12.50
N VAL A 226 -19.54 11.53 12.80
CA VAL A 226 -19.11 10.47 11.90
C VAL A 226 -20.27 9.51 11.63
N ILE A 227 -20.56 9.28 10.36
CA ILE A 227 -21.57 8.31 9.89
C ILE A 227 -20.82 7.18 9.18
N LEU A 228 -20.89 5.96 9.72
CA LEU A 228 -20.34 4.77 9.07
C LEU A 228 -21.45 4.05 8.30
N SER A 229 -21.39 4.13 6.97
CA SER A 229 -22.30 3.48 6.04
C SER A 229 -21.80 2.09 5.67
N MET A 230 -22.70 1.10 5.74
CA MET A 230 -22.41 -0.29 5.42
C MET A 230 -23.61 -0.98 4.78
N LYS A 231 -23.34 -2.05 4.02
CA LYS A 231 -24.39 -2.96 3.55
C LYS A 231 -24.99 -3.74 4.72
N GLU A 232 -26.27 -4.03 4.68
CA GLU A 232 -27.00 -4.70 5.77
C GLU A 232 -26.47 -6.10 6.10
N GLU A 233 -26.06 -6.85 5.08
CA GLU A 233 -25.46 -8.19 5.19
C GLU A 233 -24.22 -8.24 6.09
N ASN A 234 -23.55 -7.10 6.29
CA ASN A 234 -22.32 -7.01 7.06
C ASN A 234 -22.54 -6.76 8.56
N LYS A 235 -23.76 -6.45 9.00
CA LYS A 235 -24.05 -5.93 10.35
C LYS A 235 -23.53 -6.80 11.50
N ASN A 236 -23.63 -8.13 11.39
CA ASN A 236 -23.25 -9.05 12.46
C ASN A 236 -21.74 -9.07 12.77
N GLN A 237 -20.88 -8.85 11.77
CA GLN A 237 -19.43 -8.79 11.96
C GLN A 237 -19.01 -7.48 12.68
N TYR A 238 -19.85 -6.44 12.61
CA TYR A 238 -19.53 -5.10 13.10
C TYR A 238 -20.14 -4.75 14.46
N GLU A 239 -21.06 -5.56 15.02
CA GLU A 239 -21.58 -5.30 16.38
C GLU A 239 -20.46 -5.27 17.43
N ALA A 240 -19.41 -6.09 17.29
CA ALA A 240 -18.24 -6.04 18.18
C ALA A 240 -17.50 -4.69 18.10
N VAL A 241 -17.35 -4.16 16.88
CA VAL A 241 -16.69 -2.87 16.61
C VAL A 241 -17.55 -1.71 17.12
N LEU A 242 -18.86 -1.75 16.87
CA LEU A 242 -19.81 -0.75 17.37
C LEU A 242 -19.83 -0.72 18.91
N ASN A 243 -19.78 -1.88 19.56
CA ASN A 243 -19.71 -1.94 21.02
C ASN A 243 -18.41 -1.35 21.57
N MET A 244 -17.27 -1.61 20.93
CA MET A 244 -15.99 -0.98 21.28
C MET A 244 -16.02 0.54 21.10
N LEU A 245 -16.69 1.04 20.05
CA LEU A 245 -16.82 2.48 19.81
C LEU A 245 -17.75 3.14 20.84
N ARG A 246 -18.90 2.53 21.12
CA ARG A 246 -19.84 2.97 22.16
C ARG A 246 -19.20 3.01 23.55
N GLN A 247 -18.39 2.02 23.91
CA GLN A 247 -17.68 1.95 25.21
C GLN A 247 -16.67 3.08 25.41
N ASN A 248 -16.15 3.66 24.33
CA ASN A 248 -15.24 4.81 24.37
C ASN A 248 -15.96 6.16 24.35
N GLY A 249 -17.27 6.20 24.62
CA GLY A 249 -18.09 7.42 24.60
C GLY A 249 -18.29 7.99 23.19
N LYS A 250 -18.04 7.19 22.14
CA LYS A 250 -18.19 7.60 20.75
C LYS A 250 -19.57 7.15 20.24
N GLU A 251 -20.43 8.09 19.93
CA GLU A 251 -21.66 7.81 19.18
C GLU A 251 -21.37 7.88 17.68
N LEU A 252 -21.27 6.72 17.03
CA LEU A 252 -21.45 6.64 15.59
C LEU A 252 -22.94 6.65 15.30
N CYS A 253 -23.40 7.61 14.51
CA CYS A 253 -24.72 7.51 13.90
C CYS A 253 -24.66 6.38 12.87
N THR A 254 -25.10 5.18 13.24
CA THR A 254 -25.30 4.04 12.33
C THR A 254 -26.65 4.11 11.61
N ASN A 255 -27.37 5.23 11.73
CA ASN A 255 -28.62 5.43 11.04
C ASN A 255 -28.30 5.61 9.54
N TYR A 256 -29.02 4.88 8.69
CA TYR A 256 -28.82 4.71 7.24
C TYR A 256 -27.99 3.47 6.82
N LEU A 257 -28.42 2.31 7.33
CA LEU A 257 -28.37 1.05 6.56
C LEU A 257 -29.29 1.22 5.35
N SER A 258 -28.72 1.52 4.18
CA SER A 258 -29.46 1.46 2.93
C SER A 258 -28.60 0.78 1.88
N THR A 259 -29.14 -0.27 1.26
CA THR A 259 -28.61 -0.87 0.03
C THR A 259 -28.71 0.11 -1.16
N THR A 260 -29.38 1.25 -0.98
CA THR A 260 -29.53 2.36 -1.91
C THR A 260 -29.09 3.65 -1.22
N PHE A 261 -27.78 3.89 -1.17
CA PHE A 261 -27.25 5.14 -0.64
C PHE A 261 -27.63 6.28 -1.59
N SER A 262 -28.56 7.16 -1.17
CA SER A 262 -28.85 8.43 -1.85
C SER A 262 -28.22 9.54 -1.03
N ILE A 263 -27.38 10.36 -1.66
CA ILE A 263 -26.77 11.55 -1.04
C ILE A 263 -27.76 12.74 -0.95
N VAL A 264 -28.96 12.56 -1.49
CA VAL A 264 -30.04 13.54 -1.35
C VAL A 264 -30.54 13.50 0.10
N PRO A 265 -30.53 14.63 0.84
CA PRO A 265 -31.13 14.64 2.17
C PRO A 265 -32.60 14.20 2.04
N PRO A 266 -33.14 13.43 3.00
CA PRO A 266 -34.58 13.30 3.06
C PRO A 266 -35.13 14.71 3.20
N ILE A 267 -35.93 15.14 2.21
CA ILE A 267 -36.78 16.31 2.37
C ILE A 267 -37.75 15.92 3.49
N GLU A 268 -37.47 16.34 4.72
CA GLU A 268 -38.45 16.30 5.80
C GLU A 268 -39.64 17.16 5.36
N ARG A 269 -40.81 16.53 5.27
CA ARG A 269 -42.11 17.21 5.25
C ARG A 269 -42.65 17.26 6.68
#